data_AF-A0AA37HWN8-F1
#
_entry.id   AF-A0AA37HWN8-F1
#
_cell.length_a   1.000
_cell.length_b   1.000
_cell.length_c   1.000
_cell.angle_alpha   90.00
_cell.angle_beta   90.00
_cell.angle_gamma   90.00
#
_symmetry.space_group_name_H-M   'P 1'
#
loop_
_entity.id
_entity.type
_entity.pdbx_description
1 polymer ?
#
loop_
_entity_poly.entity_id
_entity_poly.type
_entity_poly.pdbx_seq_one_letter_code
_entity_poly.pdbx_strand_id
1 'polypeptide(L)'
;MTDDYKFQITDDDPISLYNYAKQCQDAGDTDDALIFYNKSITADSTCPHGWYGMSYIYFQQGAYDIAFKKSCQGVKEADYSKYHDPIHFELGQIMLDSASKLAEKINIVSYNNSVFKELEQKGNCKIYCKDFKQDEISSFLGFGPDYNQDFHNIVYNSALPDSEYRILHELIHLKFKIENHKKGIKLPYTFSNKAYQLFYYKNIVTYQNKYKKFSPTDLNKRMSNDFTQLYALLITNIIDLFIEKEIYYKIPELRPLQVLSTIAENKRIEKRTLGFENHMPTEIFHKIMIINHLEFLNLKELYGMNQITDIPITSELIKKAEELYQICKEAMYSSNFCTQIATTMNIVADKLELKYLLE
;
A
#
# COMPACT_ATOMS: atom_id res chain seq x y z
N MET A 1 -54.94 -5.66 18.78
CA MET A 1 -54.11 -5.42 19.99
C MET A 1 -52.69 -5.37 19.51
N THR A 2 -52.19 -4.16 19.37
CA THR A 2 -50.86 -3.77 18.90
C THR A 2 -49.93 -3.78 20.11
N ASP A 3 -49.04 -4.77 20.19
CA ASP A 3 -47.98 -4.76 21.20
C ASP A 3 -46.83 -3.88 20.69
N ASP A 4 -46.94 -2.59 21.05
CA ASP A 4 -45.86 -1.60 20.97
C ASP A 4 -44.70 -2.06 21.87
N TYR A 5 -43.77 -2.84 21.32
CA TYR A 5 -42.41 -2.91 21.85
C TYR A 5 -41.66 -1.63 21.47
N LYS A 6 -42.01 -0.52 22.12
CA LYS A 6 -41.11 0.63 22.21
C LYS A 6 -39.89 0.19 22.99
N PHE A 7 -38.84 -0.22 22.27
CA PHE A 7 -37.49 -0.21 22.81
C PHE A 7 -37.29 1.16 23.48
N GLN A 8 -37.01 1.18 24.77
CA GLN A 8 -36.49 2.38 25.43
C GLN A 8 -35.15 2.67 24.76
N ILE A 9 -35.16 3.55 23.77
CA ILE A 9 -33.96 4.11 23.17
C ILE A 9 -33.28 4.86 24.32
N THR A 10 -32.17 4.32 24.82
CA THR A 10 -31.20 5.17 25.50
C THR A 10 -30.69 6.12 24.42
N ASP A 11 -31.03 7.41 24.53
CA ASP A 11 -30.98 8.38 23.43
C ASP A 11 -29.63 8.53 22.71
N ASP A 12 -28.55 7.95 23.26
CA ASP A 12 -27.18 8.04 22.74
C ASP A 12 -26.46 6.69 22.56
N ASP A 13 -27.13 5.53 22.59
CA ASP A 13 -26.44 4.25 22.29
C ASP A 13 -26.29 4.04 20.77
N PRO A 14 -25.06 3.92 20.23
CA PRO A 14 -24.83 3.88 18.78
C PRO A 14 -25.47 2.66 18.10
N ILE A 15 -25.58 1.51 18.79
CA ILE A 15 -26.19 0.30 18.23
C ILE A 15 -27.71 0.43 18.18
N SER A 16 -28.32 0.98 19.24
CA SER A 16 -29.76 1.26 19.30
C SER A 16 -30.18 2.26 18.21
N LEU A 17 -29.40 3.34 18.03
CA LEU A 17 -29.62 4.32 16.95
C LEU A 17 -29.48 3.68 15.57
N TYR A 18 -28.51 2.80 15.36
CA TYR A 18 -28.37 2.02 14.13
C TYR A 18 -29.57 1.10 13.88
N ASN A 19 -30.03 0.38 14.90
CA ASN A 19 -31.19 -0.52 14.77
C ASN A 19 -32.47 0.24 14.42
N TYR A 20 -32.66 1.43 14.99
CA TYR A 20 -33.77 2.30 14.62
C TYR A 20 -33.65 2.78 13.17
N ALA A 21 -32.47 3.24 12.76
CA ALA A 21 -32.21 3.62 11.38
C ALA A 21 -32.49 2.49 10.39
N LYS A 22 -32.13 1.24 10.74
CA LYS A 22 -32.42 0.06 9.94
C LYS A 22 -33.92 -0.20 9.81
N GLN A 23 -34.71 0.01 10.86
CA GLN A 23 -36.17 -0.10 10.78
C GLN A 23 -36.77 0.96 9.84
N CYS A 24 -36.29 2.21 9.90
CA CYS A 24 -36.68 3.25 8.94
C CYS A 24 -36.33 2.82 7.51
N GLN A 25 -35.13 2.29 7.29
CA GLN A 25 -34.69 1.81 5.98
C GLN A 25 -35.59 0.67 5.46
N ASP A 26 -35.89 -0.32 6.29
CA ASP A 26 -36.74 -1.47 5.95
C ASP A 26 -38.19 -1.04 5.65
N ALA A 27 -38.65 0.06 6.24
CA ALA A 27 -39.93 0.70 5.94
C ALA A 27 -39.93 1.53 4.64
N GLY A 28 -38.77 1.76 4.04
CA GLY A 28 -38.58 2.61 2.86
C GLY A 28 -38.30 4.09 3.18
N ASP A 29 -38.27 4.48 4.46
CA ASP A 29 -38.04 5.84 4.94
C ASP A 29 -36.54 6.16 4.96
N THR A 30 -35.97 6.29 3.76
CA THR A 30 -34.52 6.39 3.54
C THR A 30 -33.91 7.67 4.15
N ASP A 31 -34.64 8.79 4.10
CA ASP A 31 -34.15 10.06 4.67
C ASP A 31 -34.02 9.98 6.19
N ASP A 32 -35.02 9.41 6.86
CA ASP A 32 -34.98 9.20 8.31
C ASP A 32 -33.88 8.20 8.69
N ALA A 33 -33.72 7.11 7.94
CA ALA A 33 -32.63 6.16 8.14
C ALA A 33 -31.26 6.84 8.12
N LEU A 34 -31.01 7.73 7.16
CA LEU A 34 -29.76 8.49 7.07
C LEU A 34 -29.54 9.41 8.27
N ILE A 35 -30.59 10.07 8.78
CA ILE A 35 -30.52 10.90 9.99
C ILE A 35 -30.08 10.06 11.18
N PHE A 36 -30.70 8.89 11.40
CA PHE A 36 -30.41 8.06 12.57
C PHE A 36 -29.07 7.32 12.45
N TYR A 37 -28.65 6.90 11.26
CA TYR A 37 -27.28 6.41 11.09
C TYR A 37 -26.24 7.50 11.37
N ASN A 38 -26.48 8.75 10.96
CA ASN A 38 -25.59 9.85 11.30
C ASN A 38 -25.56 10.13 12.82
N LYS A 39 -26.70 10.01 13.50
CA LYS A 39 -26.75 10.06 14.98
C LYS A 39 -25.93 8.93 15.61
N SER A 40 -26.04 7.70 15.07
CA SER A 40 -25.23 6.55 15.51
C SER A 40 -23.72 6.83 15.40
N ILE A 41 -23.27 7.38 14.26
CA ILE A 41 -21.88 7.79 14.06
C ILE A 41 -21.47 8.92 15.02
N THR A 42 -22.37 9.88 15.28
CA THR A 42 -22.06 11.00 16.18
C THR A 42 -21.95 10.57 17.64
N ALA A 43 -22.79 9.60 18.05
CA ALA A 43 -22.74 9.01 19.38
C ALA A 43 -21.42 8.25 19.62
N ASP A 44 -20.98 7.47 18.62
CA ASP A 44 -19.65 6.87 18.62
C ASP A 44 -19.16 6.60 17.20
N SER A 45 -18.18 7.38 16.76
CA SER A 45 -17.64 7.24 15.41
C SER A 45 -16.73 6.02 15.24
N THR A 46 -16.33 5.38 16.35
CA THR A 46 -15.60 4.11 16.34
C THR A 46 -16.52 2.90 16.17
N CYS A 47 -17.84 3.09 16.26
CA CYS A 47 -18.82 2.04 15.99
C CYS A 47 -19.06 1.93 14.47
N PRO A 48 -18.79 0.77 13.84
CA PRO A 48 -18.91 0.60 12.39
C PRO A 48 -20.35 0.63 11.86
N HIS A 49 -21.33 0.43 12.74
CA HIS A 49 -22.73 0.20 12.38
C HIS A 49 -23.36 1.36 11.61
N GLY A 50 -23.27 2.59 12.14
CA GLY A 50 -23.80 3.76 11.47
C GLY A 50 -23.09 4.04 10.14
N TRP A 51 -21.76 3.86 10.09
CA TRP A 51 -20.98 3.98 8.86
C TRP A 51 -21.44 2.99 7.78
N TYR A 52 -21.67 1.74 8.17
CA TYR A 52 -22.14 0.68 7.29
C TYR A 52 -23.52 1.01 6.71
N GLY A 53 -24.49 1.33 7.58
CA GLY A 53 -25.85 1.66 7.16
C GLY A 53 -25.90 2.82 6.17
N MET A 54 -25.19 3.92 6.45
CA MET A 54 -25.10 5.05 5.51
C MET A 54 -24.45 4.64 4.19
N SER A 55 -23.30 3.95 4.24
CA SER A 55 -22.56 3.57 3.04
C SER A 55 -23.38 2.63 2.16
N TYR A 56 -24.13 1.72 2.77
CA TYR A 56 -25.02 0.79 2.08
C TYR A 56 -26.16 1.50 1.36
N ILE A 57 -26.84 2.46 2.02
CA ILE A 57 -27.89 3.26 1.37
C ILE A 57 -27.36 3.98 0.13
N TYR A 58 -26.22 4.69 0.26
CA TYR A 58 -25.63 5.40 -0.86
C TYR A 58 -25.18 4.45 -1.98
N PHE A 59 -24.68 3.26 -1.63
CA PHE A 59 -24.33 2.23 -2.60
C PHE A 59 -25.54 1.75 -3.40
N GLN A 60 -26.66 1.46 -2.72
CA GLN A 60 -27.92 1.04 -3.37
C GLN A 60 -28.50 2.12 -4.29
N GLN A 61 -28.31 3.39 -3.94
CA GLN A 61 -28.72 4.54 -4.77
C GLN A 61 -27.78 4.81 -5.97
N GLY A 62 -26.68 4.06 -6.10
CA GLY A 62 -25.68 4.29 -7.14
C GLY A 62 -24.77 5.51 -6.87
N ALA A 63 -24.85 6.11 -5.68
CA ALA A 63 -24.00 7.21 -5.22
C ALA A 63 -22.66 6.68 -4.69
N TYR A 64 -21.92 5.98 -5.57
CA TYR A 64 -20.72 5.23 -5.20
C TYR A 64 -19.59 6.11 -4.64
N ASP A 65 -19.51 7.39 -5.02
CA ASP A 65 -18.49 8.31 -4.50
C ASP A 65 -18.74 8.65 -3.03
N ILE A 66 -20.01 8.84 -2.64
CA ILE A 66 -20.40 9.07 -1.25
C ILE A 66 -20.24 7.77 -0.45
N ALA A 67 -20.71 6.64 -1.00
CA ALA A 67 -20.55 5.33 -0.38
C ALA A 67 -19.08 5.03 -0.08
N PHE A 68 -18.19 5.18 -1.07
CA PHE A 68 -16.75 4.98 -0.91
C PHE A 68 -16.14 5.89 0.17
N LYS A 69 -16.48 7.19 0.17
CA LYS A 69 -15.96 8.14 1.17
C LYS A 69 -16.41 7.77 2.58
N LYS A 70 -17.69 7.46 2.77
CA LYS A 70 -18.27 7.09 4.07
C LYS A 70 -17.74 5.76 4.58
N SER A 71 -17.66 4.75 3.71
CA SER A 71 -17.12 3.45 4.09
C SER A 71 -15.62 3.55 4.41
N CYS A 72 -14.84 4.27 3.61
CA CYS A 72 -13.42 4.49 3.86
C CYS A 72 -13.18 5.21 5.19
N GLN A 73 -13.97 6.25 5.48
CA GLN A 73 -13.89 6.92 6.78
C GLN A 73 -14.26 5.97 7.92
N GLY A 74 -15.35 5.21 7.78
CA GLY A 74 -15.78 4.24 8.78
C GLY A 74 -14.74 3.16 9.04
N VAL A 75 -14.14 2.57 8.00
CA VAL A 75 -13.06 1.57 8.16
C VAL A 75 -11.85 2.16 8.91
N LYS A 76 -11.52 3.44 8.69
CA LYS A 76 -10.40 4.11 9.36
C LYS A 76 -10.67 4.43 10.84
N GLU A 77 -11.90 4.79 11.18
CA GLU A 77 -12.27 5.20 12.52
C GLU A 77 -12.69 4.03 13.42
N ALA A 78 -13.13 2.92 12.85
CA ALA A 78 -13.73 1.86 13.62
C ALA A 78 -12.73 1.15 14.58
N ASP A 79 -13.16 0.95 15.83
CA ASP A 79 -12.37 0.26 16.84
C ASP A 79 -12.76 -1.22 16.91
N TYR A 80 -11.97 -2.03 16.21
CA TYR A 80 -12.12 -3.49 16.15
C TYR A 80 -12.00 -4.18 17.52
N SER A 81 -11.33 -3.56 18.50
CA SER A 81 -11.19 -4.13 19.85
C SER A 81 -12.43 -3.91 20.71
N LYS A 82 -13.22 -2.89 20.38
CA LYS A 82 -14.46 -2.56 21.07
C LYS A 82 -15.67 -3.26 20.44
N TYR A 83 -15.72 -3.30 19.11
CA TYR A 83 -16.85 -3.85 18.35
C TYR A 83 -16.42 -5.09 17.55
N HIS A 84 -16.38 -6.26 18.19
CA HIS A 84 -16.01 -7.51 17.52
C HIS A 84 -17.17 -8.07 16.67
N ASP A 85 -17.58 -7.33 15.65
CA ASP A 85 -18.77 -7.61 14.84
C ASP A 85 -18.41 -7.86 13.35
N PRO A 86 -19.00 -8.88 12.68
CA PRO A 86 -18.87 -9.09 11.24
C PRO A 86 -19.10 -7.86 10.37
N ILE A 87 -19.87 -6.87 10.86
CA ILE A 87 -20.18 -5.64 10.14
C ILE A 87 -18.94 -4.84 9.72
N HIS A 88 -17.79 -4.99 10.39
CA HIS A 88 -16.54 -4.41 9.95
C HIS A 88 -16.07 -4.95 8.59
N PHE A 89 -16.22 -6.26 8.38
CA PHE A 89 -15.91 -6.91 7.11
C PHE A 89 -16.87 -6.41 6.03
N GLU A 90 -18.16 -6.30 6.34
CA GLU A 90 -19.17 -5.81 5.40
C GLU A 90 -18.93 -4.34 5.03
N LEU A 91 -18.54 -3.49 5.99
CA LEU A 91 -18.15 -2.11 5.75
C LEU A 91 -16.95 -2.00 4.81
N GLY A 92 -15.93 -2.83 5.02
CA GLY A 92 -14.79 -2.97 4.12
C GLY A 92 -15.21 -3.42 2.72
N GLN A 93 -16.12 -4.40 2.62
CA GLN A 93 -16.63 -4.89 1.35
C GLN A 93 -17.39 -3.79 0.56
N ILE A 94 -18.25 -3.02 1.23
CA ILE A 94 -18.93 -1.88 0.59
C ILE A 94 -17.92 -0.86 0.06
N MET A 95 -16.81 -0.62 0.78
CA MET A 95 -15.74 0.25 0.29
C MET A 95 -15.14 -0.28 -1.00
N LEU A 96 -14.82 -1.57 -1.08
CA LEU A 96 -14.20 -2.18 -2.26
C LEU A 96 -15.17 -2.28 -3.44
N ASP A 97 -16.45 -2.57 -3.18
CA ASP A 97 -17.49 -2.61 -4.22
C ASP A 97 -17.73 -1.21 -4.79
N SER A 98 -17.82 -0.20 -3.92
CA SER A 98 -17.92 1.21 -4.34
C SER A 98 -16.69 1.63 -5.13
N ALA A 99 -15.49 1.26 -4.67
CA ALA A 99 -14.25 1.55 -5.36
C ALA A 99 -14.22 0.93 -6.77
N SER A 100 -14.69 -0.32 -6.90
CA SER A 100 -14.78 -1.03 -8.18
C SER A 100 -15.73 -0.32 -9.15
N LYS A 101 -16.90 0.11 -8.68
CA LYS A 101 -17.86 0.88 -9.49
C LYS A 101 -17.36 2.25 -9.91
N LEU A 102 -16.54 2.90 -9.09
CA LEU A 102 -15.90 4.16 -9.44
C LEU A 102 -14.76 3.95 -10.44
N ALA A 103 -13.96 2.90 -10.25
CA ALA A 103 -12.84 2.53 -11.13
C ALA A 103 -13.28 2.36 -12.59
N GLU A 104 -14.45 1.76 -12.83
CA GLU A 104 -15.05 1.62 -14.17
C GLU A 104 -15.23 2.97 -14.92
N LYS A 105 -15.34 4.08 -14.19
CA LYS A 105 -15.59 5.42 -14.75
C LYS A 105 -14.33 6.28 -14.87
N ILE A 106 -13.21 5.85 -14.29
CA ILE A 106 -11.98 6.65 -14.25
C ILE A 106 -11.20 6.49 -15.56
N ASN A 107 -10.97 7.61 -16.26
CA ASN A 107 -10.09 7.63 -17.43
C ASN A 107 -8.62 7.80 -17.01
N ILE A 108 -8.04 6.74 -16.45
CA ILE A 108 -6.65 6.70 -15.98
C ILE A 108 -5.64 7.02 -17.09
N VAL A 109 -5.93 6.63 -18.34
CA VAL A 109 -5.07 6.91 -19.51
C VAL A 109 -4.89 8.41 -19.73
N SER A 110 -5.94 9.21 -19.49
CA SER A 110 -5.84 10.67 -19.57
C SER A 110 -4.89 11.24 -18.52
N TYR A 111 -4.92 10.72 -17.28
CA TYR A 111 -3.99 11.11 -16.21
C TYR A 111 -2.56 10.72 -16.58
N ASN A 112 -2.35 9.47 -17.02
CA ASN A 112 -1.06 8.98 -17.50
C ASN A 112 -0.50 9.92 -18.58
N ASN A 113 -1.27 10.24 -19.60
CA ASN A 113 -0.86 11.13 -20.70
C ASN A 113 -0.50 12.54 -20.23
N SER A 114 -1.20 13.08 -19.22
CA SER A 114 -0.87 14.37 -18.64
C SER A 114 0.48 14.33 -17.93
N VAL A 115 0.69 13.33 -17.08
CA VAL A 115 1.95 13.15 -16.34
C VAL A 115 3.11 12.86 -17.29
N PHE A 116 2.93 12.04 -18.32
CA PHE A 116 3.92 11.81 -19.37
C PHE A 116 4.42 13.12 -19.98
N LYS A 117 3.50 13.96 -20.45
CA LYS A 117 3.84 15.24 -21.10
C LYS A 117 4.59 16.16 -20.13
N GLU A 118 4.15 16.23 -18.88
CA GLU A 118 4.82 17.01 -17.85
C GLU A 118 6.26 16.52 -17.62
N LEU A 119 6.46 15.20 -17.50
CA LEU A 119 7.77 14.63 -17.22
C LEU A 119 8.72 14.70 -18.41
N GLU A 120 8.25 14.50 -19.65
CA GLU A 120 9.09 14.70 -20.84
C GLU A 120 9.59 16.16 -20.94
N GLN A 121 8.71 17.12 -20.66
CA GLN A 121 9.08 18.55 -20.65
C GLN A 121 10.05 18.87 -19.52
N LYS A 122 9.78 18.39 -18.30
CA LYS A 122 10.64 18.64 -17.13
C LYS A 122 11.99 17.94 -17.23
N GLY A 123 12.02 16.72 -17.74
CA GLY A 123 13.22 15.90 -17.90
C GLY A 123 14.03 16.22 -19.15
N ASN A 124 13.42 16.91 -20.13
CA ASN A 124 13.97 17.09 -21.48
C ASN A 124 14.43 15.76 -22.09
N CYS A 125 13.59 14.73 -21.92
CA CYS A 125 13.93 13.34 -22.17
C CYS A 125 12.65 12.58 -22.56
N LYS A 126 12.76 11.63 -23.49
CA LYS A 126 11.62 10.84 -23.95
C LYS A 126 11.29 9.71 -22.99
N ILE A 127 10.01 9.35 -22.89
CA ILE A 127 9.56 8.22 -22.07
C ILE A 127 8.90 7.18 -22.98
N TYR A 128 9.40 5.94 -22.94
CA TYR A 128 8.82 4.82 -23.69
C TYR A 128 8.15 3.83 -22.77
N CYS A 129 6.98 3.34 -23.17
CA CYS A 129 6.27 2.27 -22.47
C CYS A 129 6.34 0.98 -23.25
N LYS A 130 6.73 -0.11 -22.60
CA LYS A 130 6.85 -1.43 -23.21
C LYS A 130 6.04 -2.46 -22.42
N ASP A 131 5.13 -3.12 -23.12
CA ASP A 131 4.42 -4.28 -22.59
C ASP A 131 5.38 -5.47 -22.45
N PHE A 132 5.36 -6.13 -21.29
CA PHE A 132 6.15 -7.30 -20.98
C PHE A 132 5.34 -8.28 -20.15
N LYS A 133 4.88 -9.34 -20.82
CA LYS A 133 4.01 -10.38 -20.25
C LYS A 133 4.85 -11.52 -19.67
N GLN A 134 5.57 -11.23 -18.59
CA GLN A 134 6.18 -12.28 -17.78
C GLN A 134 5.49 -12.32 -16.43
N ASP A 135 5.16 -13.54 -15.99
CA ASP A 135 4.58 -13.77 -14.67
C ASP A 135 5.57 -13.23 -13.62
N GLU A 136 5.06 -12.46 -12.65
CA GLU A 136 5.75 -11.88 -11.47
C GLU A 136 6.14 -10.39 -11.51
N ILE A 137 6.35 -9.77 -12.68
CA ILE A 137 6.63 -8.32 -12.75
C ILE A 137 5.33 -7.57 -13.05
N SER A 138 4.94 -6.65 -12.16
CA SER A 138 3.80 -5.75 -12.39
C SER A 138 4.19 -4.59 -13.29
N SER A 139 5.20 -3.84 -12.85
CA SER A 139 5.82 -2.74 -13.58
C SER A 139 7.25 -2.48 -13.12
N PHE A 140 8.03 -1.76 -13.93
CA PHE A 140 9.40 -1.36 -13.61
C PHE A 140 9.82 -0.11 -14.39
N LEU A 141 10.46 0.84 -13.68
CA LEU A 141 11.08 2.03 -14.26
C LEU A 141 12.57 1.85 -14.58
N GLY A 142 12.92 1.96 -15.86
CA GLY A 142 14.29 2.20 -16.34
C GLY A 142 14.59 3.71 -16.43
N PHE A 143 15.46 4.20 -15.54
CA PHE A 143 15.87 5.61 -15.55
C PHE A 143 17.11 5.82 -16.41
N GLY A 144 16.94 6.47 -17.58
CA GLY A 144 18.01 6.71 -18.56
C GLY A 144 19.40 7.04 -18.02
N PRO A 145 19.56 8.03 -17.12
CA PRO A 145 20.86 8.38 -16.56
C PRO A 145 21.59 7.23 -15.84
N ASP A 146 20.88 6.26 -15.27
CA ASP A 146 21.49 5.10 -14.61
C ASP A 146 22.14 4.15 -15.64
N TYR A 147 21.75 4.24 -16.92
CA TYR A 147 22.19 3.36 -18.01
C TYR A 147 22.87 4.10 -19.17
N ASN A 148 23.25 5.38 -18.98
CA ASN A 148 23.76 6.26 -20.05
C ASN A 148 22.83 6.32 -21.29
N GLN A 149 21.52 6.36 -21.06
CA GLN A 149 20.50 6.52 -22.09
C GLN A 149 19.86 7.92 -22.03
N ASP A 150 19.46 8.44 -23.19
CA ASP A 150 18.77 9.73 -23.38
C ASP A 150 17.24 9.60 -23.36
N PHE A 151 16.74 8.46 -22.87
CA PHE A 151 15.32 8.18 -22.66
C PHE A 151 15.08 7.43 -21.35
N HIS A 152 13.85 7.47 -20.87
CA HIS A 152 13.34 6.65 -19.77
C HIS A 152 12.44 5.54 -20.33
N ASN A 153 12.39 4.40 -19.64
CA ASN A 153 11.54 3.27 -20.01
C ASN A 153 10.62 2.89 -18.85
N ILE A 154 9.35 2.63 -19.15
CA ILE A 154 8.41 1.98 -18.24
C ILE A 154 8.06 0.63 -18.86
N VAL A 155 8.41 -0.44 -18.16
CA VAL A 155 7.99 -1.80 -18.51
C VAL A 155 6.78 -2.14 -17.65
N TYR A 156 5.72 -2.69 -18.25
CA TYR A 156 4.51 -3.06 -17.51
C TYR A 156 3.89 -4.34 -18.06
N ASN A 157 3.15 -5.04 -17.21
CA ASN A 157 2.44 -6.26 -17.61
C ASN A 157 0.97 -5.94 -17.90
N SER A 158 0.62 -5.82 -19.19
CA SER A 158 -0.77 -5.55 -19.62
C SER A 158 -1.78 -6.66 -19.29
N ALA A 159 -1.33 -7.84 -18.87
CA ALA A 159 -2.22 -8.91 -18.44
C ALA A 159 -2.81 -8.67 -17.04
N LEU A 160 -2.24 -7.72 -16.26
CA LEU A 160 -2.75 -7.37 -14.94
C LEU A 160 -3.90 -6.36 -15.04
N PRO A 161 -4.98 -6.53 -14.26
CA PRO A 161 -6.14 -5.63 -14.28
C PRO A 161 -5.81 -4.22 -13.78
N ASP A 162 -4.77 -4.07 -12.95
CA ASP A 162 -4.29 -2.79 -12.41
C ASP A 162 -3.16 -2.14 -13.24
N SER A 163 -2.88 -2.65 -14.45
CA SER A 163 -1.72 -2.25 -15.28
C SER A 163 -1.64 -0.74 -15.58
N GLU A 164 -2.76 -0.09 -15.90
CA GLU A 164 -2.78 1.35 -16.17
C GLU A 164 -2.46 2.20 -14.93
N TYR A 165 -2.91 1.77 -13.75
CA TYR A 165 -2.52 2.40 -12.49
C TYR A 165 -1.03 2.20 -12.21
N ARG A 166 -0.48 1.03 -12.54
CA ARG A 166 0.95 0.75 -12.39
C ARG A 166 1.81 1.65 -13.27
N ILE A 167 1.36 1.98 -14.49
CA ILE A 167 2.04 2.97 -15.32
C ILE A 167 2.07 4.34 -14.62
N LEU A 168 0.96 4.78 -14.02
CA LEU A 168 0.96 6.02 -13.23
C LEU A 168 1.96 5.95 -12.06
N HIS A 169 1.96 4.84 -11.33
CA HIS A 169 2.87 4.60 -10.21
C HIS A 169 4.35 4.76 -10.66
N GLU A 170 4.74 4.13 -11.77
CA GLU A 170 6.10 4.28 -12.32
C GLU A 170 6.40 5.70 -12.82
N LEU A 171 5.40 6.44 -13.30
CA LEU A 171 5.57 7.85 -13.66
C LEU A 171 5.87 8.71 -12.43
N ILE A 172 5.25 8.42 -11.28
CA ILE A 172 5.57 9.13 -10.04
C ILE A 172 6.96 8.73 -9.51
N HIS A 173 7.39 7.47 -9.66
CA HIS A 173 8.81 7.10 -9.45
C HIS A 173 9.72 7.98 -10.30
N LEU A 174 9.42 8.13 -11.60
CA LEU A 174 10.23 8.93 -12.52
C LEU A 174 10.26 10.40 -12.12
N LYS A 175 9.12 10.96 -11.68
CA LYS A 175 9.05 12.32 -11.14
C LYS A 175 10.05 12.51 -10.00
N PHE A 176 10.05 11.60 -9.02
CA PHE A 176 10.97 11.69 -7.88
C PHE A 176 12.43 11.52 -8.30
N LYS A 177 12.72 10.62 -9.26
CA LYS A 177 14.07 10.48 -9.81
C LYS A 177 14.56 11.76 -10.50
N ILE A 178 13.74 12.37 -11.36
CA ILE A 178 14.10 13.62 -12.05
C ILE A 178 14.37 14.74 -11.05
N GLU A 179 13.51 14.90 -10.04
CA GLU A 179 13.65 15.95 -9.02
C GLU A 179 14.92 15.76 -8.17
N ASN A 180 15.22 14.53 -7.75
CA ASN A 180 16.42 14.23 -6.97
C ASN A 180 17.70 14.36 -7.80
N HIS A 181 17.67 13.88 -9.06
CA HIS A 181 18.80 14.01 -9.97
C HIS A 181 19.20 15.47 -10.20
N LYS A 182 18.22 16.37 -10.41
CA LYS A 182 18.47 17.82 -10.54
C LYS A 182 19.12 18.45 -9.31
N LYS A 183 18.91 17.87 -8.13
CA LYS A 183 19.50 18.32 -6.86
C LYS A 183 20.83 17.63 -6.54
N GLY A 184 21.33 16.76 -7.41
CA GLY A 184 22.53 15.94 -7.16
C GLY A 184 22.32 14.88 -6.07
N ILE A 185 21.08 14.59 -5.68
CA ILE A 185 20.75 13.56 -4.70
C ILE A 185 20.73 12.23 -5.43
N LYS A 186 21.66 11.34 -5.07
CA LYS A 186 21.68 9.96 -5.57
C LYS A 186 20.83 9.08 -4.68
N LEU A 187 19.80 8.50 -5.25
CA LEU A 187 19.03 7.43 -4.63
C LEU A 187 19.60 6.09 -5.12
N PRO A 188 19.81 5.10 -4.23
CA PRO A 188 20.41 3.82 -4.58
C PRO A 188 19.42 2.90 -5.30
N TYR A 189 19.05 3.27 -6.53
CA TYR A 189 18.14 2.48 -7.38
C TYR A 189 18.82 1.31 -8.08
N THR A 190 20.16 1.28 -8.10
CA THR A 190 20.96 0.26 -8.78
C THR A 190 21.87 -0.44 -7.80
N PHE A 191 21.94 -1.76 -7.88
CA PHE A 191 22.85 -2.58 -7.09
C PHE A 191 24.30 -2.14 -7.28
N SER A 192 25.06 -2.05 -6.18
CA SER A 192 26.51 -1.86 -6.23
C SER A 192 27.21 -3.22 -6.03
N ASN A 193 28.26 -3.49 -6.84
CA ASN A 193 29.09 -4.68 -6.62
C ASN A 193 29.70 -4.67 -5.21
N LYS A 194 30.02 -3.48 -4.68
CA LYS A 194 30.52 -3.29 -3.33
C LYS A 194 29.51 -3.77 -2.27
N ALA A 195 28.24 -3.40 -2.41
CA ALA A 195 27.16 -3.82 -1.51
C ALA A 195 27.00 -5.35 -1.50
N TYR A 196 27.07 -6.00 -2.67
CA TYR A 196 27.04 -7.47 -2.73
C TYR A 196 28.24 -8.10 -2.02
N GLN A 197 29.46 -7.57 -2.21
CA GLN A 197 30.64 -8.07 -1.53
C GLN A 197 30.51 -7.95 -0.01
N LEU A 198 30.05 -6.80 0.49
CA LEU A 198 29.82 -6.59 1.93
C LEU A 198 28.75 -7.55 2.47
N PHE A 199 27.66 -7.74 1.74
CA PHE A 199 26.63 -8.73 2.08
C PHE A 199 27.22 -10.14 2.13
N TYR A 200 28.05 -10.49 1.14
CA TYR A 200 28.69 -11.80 1.07
C TYR A 200 29.55 -12.05 2.31
N TYR A 201 30.49 -11.15 2.61
CA TYR A 201 31.39 -11.32 3.76
C TYR A 201 30.66 -11.35 5.09
N LYS A 202 29.62 -10.52 5.27
CA LYS A 202 28.84 -10.48 6.52
C LYS A 202 28.06 -11.78 6.75
N ASN A 203 27.60 -12.45 5.69
CA ASN A 203 26.62 -13.54 5.82
C ASN A 203 27.13 -14.93 5.44
N ILE A 204 28.31 -15.05 4.82
CA ILE A 204 28.80 -16.33 4.26
C ILE A 204 28.78 -17.49 5.27
N VAL A 205 29.18 -17.26 6.53
CA VAL A 205 29.17 -18.30 7.58
C VAL A 205 27.75 -18.79 7.87
N THR A 206 26.79 -17.87 7.97
CA THR A 206 25.37 -18.20 8.16
C THR A 206 24.82 -19.03 7.00
N TYR A 207 25.15 -18.65 5.76
CA TYR A 207 24.75 -19.40 4.57
C TYR A 207 25.40 -20.78 4.52
N GLN A 208 26.70 -20.90 4.78
CA GLN A 208 27.40 -22.20 4.84
C GLN A 208 26.78 -23.14 5.87
N ASN A 209 26.39 -22.60 7.03
CA ASN A 209 25.75 -23.37 8.08
C ASN A 209 24.35 -23.87 7.71
N LYS A 210 23.54 -23.05 7.01
CA LYS A 210 22.19 -23.46 6.56
C LYS A 210 22.25 -24.40 5.36
N TYR A 211 23.14 -24.16 4.40
CA TYR A 211 23.24 -24.92 3.14
C TYR A 211 24.51 -25.77 3.07
N LYS A 212 24.77 -26.60 4.09
CA LYS A 212 25.97 -27.45 4.19
C LYS A 212 26.24 -28.35 2.98
N LYS A 213 25.20 -28.65 2.19
CA LYS A 213 25.27 -29.52 1.01
C LYS A 213 25.50 -28.76 -0.30
N PHE A 214 25.47 -27.42 -0.29
CA PHE A 214 25.62 -26.64 -1.52
C PHE A 214 27.06 -26.63 -1.97
N SER A 215 27.27 -26.69 -3.29
CA SER A 215 28.56 -26.36 -3.88
C SER A 215 28.86 -24.87 -3.67
N PRO A 216 30.12 -24.42 -3.76
CA PRO A 216 30.44 -22.99 -3.73
C PRO A 216 29.66 -22.18 -4.78
N THR A 217 29.43 -22.75 -5.96
CA THR A 217 28.67 -22.12 -7.04
C THR A 217 27.19 -21.95 -6.68
N ASP A 218 26.57 -22.99 -6.14
CA ASP A 218 25.15 -22.93 -5.71
C ASP A 218 24.96 -21.97 -4.55
N LEU A 219 25.92 -21.94 -3.62
CA LEU A 219 25.93 -21.01 -2.49
C LEU A 219 26.03 -19.56 -2.95
N ASN A 220 26.95 -19.26 -3.87
CA ASN A 220 27.08 -17.92 -4.45
C ASN A 220 25.82 -17.49 -5.19
N LYS A 221 25.24 -18.39 -6.01
CA LYS A 221 23.98 -18.13 -6.71
C LYS A 221 22.85 -17.84 -5.72
N ARG A 222 22.77 -18.61 -4.64
CA ARG A 222 21.78 -18.42 -3.58
C ARG A 222 21.94 -17.06 -2.90
N MET A 223 23.14 -16.74 -2.46
CA MET A 223 23.44 -15.46 -1.80
C MET A 223 23.20 -14.27 -2.73
N SER A 224 23.53 -14.40 -4.02
CA SER A 224 23.24 -13.36 -5.01
C SER A 224 21.73 -13.13 -5.15
N ASN A 225 20.94 -14.20 -5.27
CA ASN A 225 19.49 -14.07 -5.36
C ASN A 225 18.88 -13.44 -4.11
N ASP A 226 19.31 -13.87 -2.92
CA ASP A 226 18.79 -13.33 -1.65
C ASP A 226 19.21 -11.87 -1.45
N PHE A 227 20.43 -11.50 -1.82
CA PHE A 227 20.89 -10.10 -1.85
C PHE A 227 20.03 -9.25 -2.79
N THR A 228 19.82 -9.70 -4.03
CA THR A 228 19.04 -8.95 -5.02
C THR A 228 17.63 -8.69 -4.52
N GLN A 229 16.99 -9.68 -3.89
CA GLN A 229 15.65 -9.54 -3.31
C GLN A 229 15.63 -8.58 -2.12
N LEU A 230 16.52 -8.78 -1.13
CA LEU A 230 16.58 -7.93 0.05
C LEU A 230 16.84 -6.47 -0.32
N TYR A 231 17.81 -6.24 -1.21
CA TYR A 231 18.17 -4.91 -1.66
C TYR A 231 17.02 -4.28 -2.46
N ALA A 232 16.43 -5.00 -3.41
CA ALA A 232 15.29 -4.47 -4.18
C ALA A 232 14.17 -4.01 -3.24
N LEU A 233 13.73 -4.86 -2.31
CA LEU A 233 12.64 -4.54 -1.38
C LEU A 233 12.98 -3.37 -0.44
N LEU A 234 14.21 -3.30 0.07
CA LEU A 234 14.66 -2.20 0.92
C LEU A 234 14.51 -0.85 0.20
N ILE A 235 14.80 -0.83 -1.10
CA ILE A 235 14.73 0.38 -1.92
C ILE A 235 13.29 0.66 -2.34
N THR A 236 12.62 -0.31 -2.98
CA THR A 236 11.32 -0.11 -3.63
C THR A 236 10.24 0.18 -2.62
N ASN A 237 10.08 -0.63 -1.56
CA ASN A 237 8.96 -0.46 -0.63
C ASN A 237 9.01 0.91 0.04
N ILE A 238 10.20 1.36 0.47
CA ILE A 238 10.32 2.68 1.11
C ILE A 238 9.87 3.78 0.15
N ILE A 239 10.28 3.73 -1.13
CA ILE A 239 9.91 4.75 -2.12
C ILE A 239 8.42 4.65 -2.47
N ASP A 240 7.88 3.44 -2.60
CA ASP A 240 6.49 3.17 -2.93
C ASP A 240 5.55 3.79 -1.87
N LEU A 241 5.93 3.78 -0.59
CA LEU A 241 5.20 4.53 0.45
C LEU A 241 4.98 6.01 0.08
N PHE A 242 6.04 6.69 -0.37
CA PHE A 242 5.96 8.11 -0.76
C PHE A 242 5.15 8.30 -2.03
N ILE A 243 5.24 7.36 -2.97
CA ILE A 243 4.49 7.42 -4.24
C ILE A 243 3.01 7.26 -4.00
N GLU A 244 2.62 6.22 -3.26
CA GLU A 244 1.22 5.97 -2.93
C GLU A 244 0.65 7.14 -2.14
N LYS A 245 1.43 7.75 -1.24
CA LYS A 245 1.00 8.98 -0.57
C LYS A 245 0.82 10.16 -1.52
N GLU A 246 1.77 10.40 -2.43
CA GLU A 246 1.69 11.48 -3.41
C GLU A 246 0.43 11.32 -4.27
N ILE A 247 0.15 10.12 -4.77
CA ILE A 247 -1.08 9.82 -5.53
C ILE A 247 -2.32 10.07 -4.67
N TYR A 248 -2.36 9.55 -3.45
CA TYR A 248 -3.51 9.67 -2.54
C TYR A 248 -3.91 11.13 -2.26
N TYR A 249 -2.93 12.00 -2.05
CA TYR A 249 -3.19 13.40 -1.69
C TYR A 249 -3.28 14.33 -2.90
N LYS A 250 -2.53 14.09 -3.98
CA LYS A 250 -2.51 14.97 -5.16
C LYS A 250 -3.57 14.63 -6.20
N ILE A 251 -4.05 13.38 -6.23
CA ILE A 251 -5.03 12.92 -7.21
C ILE A 251 -6.17 12.15 -6.52
N PRO A 252 -6.99 12.81 -5.69
CA PRO A 252 -8.04 12.16 -4.89
C PRO A 252 -9.03 11.32 -5.72
N GLU A 253 -9.25 11.69 -6.98
CA GLU A 253 -10.12 10.98 -7.92
C GLU A 253 -9.63 9.55 -8.20
N LEU A 254 -8.34 9.27 -8.02
CA LEU A 254 -7.74 7.97 -8.26
C LEU A 254 -7.74 7.06 -7.03
N ARG A 255 -8.16 7.54 -5.85
CA ARG A 255 -8.21 6.72 -4.62
C ARG A 255 -8.97 5.39 -4.79
N PRO A 256 -10.10 5.32 -5.52
CA PRO A 256 -10.76 4.05 -5.82
C PRO A 256 -9.86 3.05 -6.57
N LEU A 257 -9.14 3.50 -7.60
CA LEU A 257 -8.21 2.64 -8.34
C LEU A 257 -6.99 2.27 -7.49
N GLN A 258 -6.47 3.24 -6.74
CA GLN A 258 -5.33 3.07 -5.86
C GLN A 258 -5.59 1.96 -4.85
N VAL A 259 -6.68 2.03 -4.07
CA VAL A 259 -6.94 1.02 -3.03
C VAL A 259 -7.05 -0.39 -3.60
N LEU A 260 -7.70 -0.55 -4.76
CA LEU A 260 -7.82 -1.84 -5.45
C LEU A 260 -6.45 -2.36 -5.91
N SER A 261 -5.64 -1.47 -6.49
CA SER A 261 -4.29 -1.77 -6.95
C SER A 261 -3.37 -2.13 -5.77
N THR A 262 -3.39 -1.38 -4.67
CA THR A 262 -2.58 -1.65 -3.47
C THR A 262 -2.95 -3.00 -2.85
N ILE A 263 -4.24 -3.34 -2.73
CA ILE A 263 -4.68 -4.66 -2.25
C ILE A 263 -4.19 -5.77 -3.18
N ALA A 264 -4.25 -5.57 -4.50
CA ALA A 264 -3.74 -6.53 -5.47
C ALA A 264 -2.22 -6.74 -5.30
N GLU A 265 -1.44 -5.69 -5.03
CA GLU A 265 -0.01 -5.82 -4.75
C GLU A 265 0.26 -6.52 -3.43
N ASN A 266 -0.45 -6.18 -2.37
CA ASN A 266 -0.29 -6.84 -1.07
C ASN A 266 -0.48 -8.35 -1.18
N LYS A 267 -1.47 -8.81 -1.96
CA LYS A 267 -1.65 -10.24 -2.26
C LYS A 267 -0.48 -10.83 -3.06
N ARG A 268 0.11 -10.08 -3.98
CA ARG A 268 1.32 -10.52 -4.70
C ARG A 268 2.53 -10.57 -3.77
N ILE A 269 2.69 -9.61 -2.87
CA ILE A 269 3.74 -9.58 -1.83
C ILE A 269 3.59 -10.79 -0.90
N GLU A 270 2.39 -11.05 -0.40
CA GLU A 270 2.06 -12.21 0.44
C GLU A 270 2.49 -13.51 -0.25
N LYS A 271 2.02 -13.73 -1.49
CA LYS A 271 2.35 -14.92 -2.28
C LYS A 271 3.87 -15.09 -2.48
N ARG A 272 4.59 -14.02 -2.82
CA ARG A 272 6.06 -14.05 -3.00
C ARG A 272 6.77 -14.36 -1.67
N THR A 273 6.34 -13.71 -0.59
CA THR A 273 6.94 -13.81 0.74
C THR A 273 6.82 -15.21 1.33
N LEU A 274 5.63 -15.81 1.25
CA LEU A 274 5.39 -17.20 1.68
C LEU A 274 6.24 -18.21 0.91
N GLY A 275 6.65 -17.87 -0.33
CA GLY A 275 7.61 -18.66 -1.10
C GLY A 275 9.03 -18.71 -0.52
N PHE A 276 9.42 -17.77 0.34
CA PHE A 276 10.80 -17.62 0.81
C PHE A 276 11.11 -18.30 2.15
N GLU A 277 10.09 -18.61 2.97
CA GLU A 277 10.24 -18.96 4.40
C GLU A 277 11.29 -20.05 4.66
N ASN A 278 11.21 -21.17 3.94
CA ASN A 278 12.13 -22.29 4.13
C ASN A 278 13.47 -22.13 3.39
N HIS A 279 13.51 -21.15 2.49
CA HIS A 279 14.55 -21.06 1.48
C HIS A 279 15.71 -20.20 1.92
N MET A 280 15.54 -19.20 2.79
CA MET A 280 16.53 -18.16 3.13
C MET A 280 17.00 -18.25 4.61
N PRO A 281 18.20 -17.78 5.01
CA PRO A 281 18.54 -17.68 6.43
C PRO A 281 17.53 -16.83 7.20
N THR A 282 17.13 -17.29 8.39
CA THR A 282 16.06 -16.69 9.19
C THR A 282 16.24 -15.20 9.44
N GLU A 283 17.47 -14.76 9.71
CA GLU A 283 17.78 -13.35 9.95
C GLU A 283 17.55 -12.46 8.72
N ILE A 284 17.82 -12.97 7.51
CA ILE A 284 17.57 -12.24 6.26
C ILE A 284 16.07 -12.26 5.95
N PHE A 285 15.43 -13.41 6.14
CA PHE A 285 14.00 -13.56 5.95
C PHE A 285 13.21 -12.59 6.85
N HIS A 286 13.53 -12.49 8.14
CA HIS A 286 12.88 -11.55 9.06
C HIS A 286 12.99 -10.08 8.61
N LYS A 287 14.13 -9.67 8.02
CA LYS A 287 14.28 -8.31 7.47
C LYS A 287 13.36 -8.08 6.27
N ILE A 288 13.25 -9.06 5.38
CA ILE A 288 12.29 -9.03 4.27
C ILE A 288 10.85 -8.93 4.80
N MET A 289 10.50 -9.71 5.82
CA MET A 289 9.17 -9.65 6.44
C MET A 289 8.86 -8.25 6.95
N ILE A 290 9.78 -7.64 7.71
CA ILE A 290 9.61 -6.29 8.25
C ILE A 290 9.43 -5.26 7.12
N ILE A 291 10.25 -5.33 6.06
CA ILE A 291 10.18 -4.40 4.93
C ILE A 291 8.87 -4.54 4.15
N ASN A 292 8.41 -5.78 3.91
CA ASN A 292 7.15 -6.04 3.23
C ASN A 292 5.95 -5.55 4.04
N HIS A 293 5.99 -5.66 5.37
CA HIS A 293 4.92 -5.17 6.25
C HIS A 293 4.69 -3.66 6.17
N LEU A 294 5.66 -2.87 5.68
CA LEU A 294 5.48 -1.43 5.50
C LEU A 294 4.33 -1.11 4.52
N GLU A 295 4.13 -1.91 3.47
CA GLU A 295 3.03 -1.73 2.50
C GLU A 295 1.65 -2.02 3.11
N PHE A 296 1.57 -3.04 3.96
CA PHE A 296 0.35 -3.38 4.70
C PHE A 296 -0.03 -2.27 5.70
N LEU A 297 0.97 -1.73 6.40
CA LEU A 297 0.79 -0.57 7.28
C LEU A 297 0.36 0.67 6.49
N ASN A 298 0.87 0.85 5.28
CA ASN A 298 0.48 1.95 4.41
C ASN A 298 -0.97 1.87 3.94
N LEU A 299 -1.41 0.68 3.54
CA LEU A 299 -2.82 0.45 3.19
C LEU A 299 -3.74 0.76 4.38
N LYS A 300 -3.36 0.32 5.58
CA LYS A 300 -4.09 0.62 6.81
C LYS A 300 -4.13 2.11 7.12
N GLU A 301 -3.03 2.84 6.97
CA GLU A 301 -3.00 4.30 7.19
C GLU A 301 -3.90 5.06 6.20
N LEU A 302 -3.79 4.73 4.91
CA LEU A 302 -4.48 5.47 3.85
C LEU A 302 -5.99 5.16 3.83
N TYR A 303 -6.35 3.89 4.03
CA TYR A 303 -7.70 3.36 3.80
C TYR A 303 -8.33 2.62 4.98
N GLY A 304 -7.62 2.44 6.09
CA GLY A 304 -8.11 1.73 7.28
C GLY A 304 -8.09 0.20 7.16
N MET A 305 -7.88 -0.33 5.96
CA MET A 305 -7.90 -1.78 5.70
C MET A 305 -6.71 -2.47 6.35
N ASN A 306 -7.00 -3.34 7.33
CA ASN A 306 -5.98 -4.07 8.06
C ASN A 306 -5.70 -5.44 7.42
N GLN A 307 -4.61 -5.54 6.68
CA GLN A 307 -4.09 -6.79 6.10
C GLN A 307 -2.81 -7.28 6.80
N ILE A 308 -2.46 -6.71 7.97
CA ILE A 308 -1.19 -7.00 8.67
C ILE A 308 -1.09 -8.49 9.05
N THR A 309 -2.23 -9.14 9.31
CA THR A 309 -2.30 -10.55 9.70
C THR A 309 -2.26 -11.52 8.52
N ASP A 310 -2.28 -11.04 7.28
CA ASP A 310 -2.32 -11.89 6.08
C ASP A 310 -0.98 -12.63 5.89
N ILE A 311 0.12 -12.08 6.40
CA ILE A 311 1.42 -12.75 6.45
C ILE A 311 1.73 -13.15 7.90
N PRO A 312 1.86 -14.45 8.22
CA PRO A 312 2.11 -14.89 9.59
C PRO A 312 3.52 -14.46 10.05
N ILE A 313 3.59 -13.53 10.99
CA ILE A 313 4.83 -13.09 11.65
C ILE A 313 4.65 -12.89 13.15
N THR A 314 5.77 -12.88 13.88
CA THR A 314 5.73 -12.63 15.33
C THR A 314 5.35 -11.19 15.63
N SER A 315 4.72 -10.97 16.79
CA SER A 315 4.37 -9.62 17.27
C SER A 315 5.57 -8.69 17.41
N GLU A 316 6.76 -9.24 17.68
CA GLU A 316 8.02 -8.50 17.72
C GLU A 316 8.39 -7.91 16.35
N LEU A 317 8.26 -8.69 15.27
CA LEU A 317 8.52 -8.22 13.91
C LEU A 317 7.47 -7.19 13.45
N ILE A 318 6.20 -7.38 13.83
CA ILE A 318 5.13 -6.39 13.57
C ILE A 318 5.48 -5.06 14.23
N LYS A 319 5.82 -5.08 15.53
CA LYS A 319 6.21 -3.88 16.26
C LYS A 319 7.40 -3.18 15.61
N LYS A 320 8.39 -3.96 15.15
CA LYS A 320 9.54 -3.39 14.43
C LYS A 320 9.13 -2.74 13.11
N ALA A 321 8.20 -3.33 12.36
CA ALA A 321 7.67 -2.73 11.14
C ALA A 321 6.89 -1.44 11.43
N GLU A 322 6.08 -1.41 12.48
CA GLU A 322 5.36 -0.20 12.94
C GLU A 322 6.33 0.93 13.31
N GLU A 323 7.40 0.62 14.06
CA GLU A 323 8.45 1.59 14.40
C GLU A 323 9.11 2.18 13.14
N LEU A 324 9.40 1.36 12.13
CA LEU A 324 10.00 1.82 10.88
C LEU A 324 9.00 2.60 10.02
N TYR A 325 7.74 2.17 9.98
CA TYR A 325 6.67 2.87 9.26
C TYR A 325 6.44 4.26 9.83
N GLN A 326 6.52 4.44 11.16
CA GLN A 326 6.41 5.75 11.80
C GLN A 326 7.50 6.73 11.32
N ILE A 327 8.73 6.26 11.13
CA ILE A 327 9.84 7.05 10.57
C ILE A 327 9.53 7.46 9.13
N CYS A 328 9.04 6.53 8.31
CA CYS A 328 8.62 6.80 6.95
C CYS A 328 7.47 7.83 6.93
N LYS A 329 6.49 7.67 7.82
CA LYS A 329 5.32 8.54 7.97
C LYS A 329 5.73 9.97 8.27
N GLU A 330 6.61 10.19 9.24
CA GLU A 330 7.14 11.51 9.59
C GLU A 330 7.83 12.19 8.39
N ALA A 331 8.69 11.46 7.69
CA ALA A 331 9.36 11.97 6.49
C ALA A 331 8.38 12.31 5.36
N MET A 332 7.35 11.47 5.20
CA MET A 332 6.26 11.65 4.24
C MET A 332 5.39 12.89 4.51
N TYR A 333 5.37 13.44 5.73
CA TYR A 333 4.67 14.70 6.05
C TYR A 333 5.59 15.94 6.00
N SER A 334 6.87 15.76 5.68
CA SER A 334 7.80 16.87 5.48
C SER A 334 7.44 17.70 4.24
N SER A 335 7.62 19.02 4.30
CA SER A 335 7.48 19.91 3.14
C SER A 335 8.48 19.61 2.01
N ASN A 336 9.58 18.90 2.32
CA ASN A 336 10.62 18.51 1.38
C ASN A 336 10.71 16.97 1.23
N PHE A 337 9.59 16.26 1.26
CA PHE A 337 9.61 14.78 1.35
C PHE A 337 10.43 14.10 0.25
N CYS A 338 10.44 14.61 -1.00
CA CYS A 338 11.23 14.02 -2.09
C CYS A 338 12.73 13.90 -1.75
N THR A 339 13.26 14.87 -1.00
CA THR A 339 14.67 14.87 -0.56
C THR A 339 14.87 14.07 0.73
N GLN A 340 13.80 13.79 1.47
CA GLN A 340 13.84 12.97 2.69
C GLN A 340 13.93 11.47 2.37
N ILE A 341 13.50 11.02 1.18
CA ILE A 341 13.53 9.61 0.78
C ILE A 341 14.90 8.97 1.06
N ALA A 342 15.99 9.61 0.63
CA ALA A 342 17.35 9.09 0.83
C ALA A 342 17.72 8.99 2.33
N THR A 343 17.37 10.00 3.12
CA THR A 343 17.64 10.03 4.56
C THR A 343 16.81 8.98 5.29
N THR A 344 15.52 8.88 5.00
CA THR A 344 14.61 7.86 5.56
C THR A 344 15.12 6.46 5.24
N MET A 345 15.50 6.21 4.00
CA MET A 345 16.06 4.93 3.58
C MET A 345 17.33 4.56 4.34
N ASN A 346 18.23 5.53 4.56
CA ASN A 346 19.41 5.32 5.39
C ASN A 346 19.08 4.99 6.84
N ILE A 347 18.09 5.67 7.44
CA ILE A 347 17.65 5.41 8.82
C ILE A 347 17.02 4.03 8.95
N VAL A 348 16.15 3.65 8.00
CA VAL A 348 15.50 2.34 7.97
C VAL A 348 16.54 1.23 7.78
N ALA A 349 17.46 1.40 6.82
CA ALA A 349 18.55 0.47 6.61
C ALA A 349 19.43 0.32 7.85
N ASP A 350 19.76 1.41 8.54
CA ASP A 350 20.54 1.37 9.79
C ASP A 350 19.83 0.58 10.89
N LYS A 351 18.52 0.83 11.11
CA LYS A 351 17.70 0.12 12.10
C LYS A 351 17.46 -1.36 11.78
N LEU A 352 17.72 -1.77 10.53
CA LEU A 352 17.71 -3.15 10.07
C LEU A 352 19.13 -3.75 9.94
N GLU A 353 20.16 -3.00 10.34
CA GLU A 353 21.58 -3.37 10.18
C GLU A 353 22.00 -3.64 8.72
N LEU A 354 21.35 -2.97 7.77
CA LEU A 354 21.52 -3.04 6.33
C LEU A 354 22.16 -1.79 5.73
N LYS A 355 22.60 -0.81 6.53
CA LYS A 355 23.19 0.44 6.04
C LYS A 355 24.37 0.21 5.08
N TYR A 356 25.15 -0.84 5.31
CA TYR A 356 26.27 -1.23 4.45
C TYR A 356 25.85 -1.61 3.02
N LEU A 357 24.56 -1.89 2.78
CA LEU A 357 24.03 -2.12 1.44
C LEU A 357 23.89 -0.82 0.65
N LEU A 358 23.82 0.34 1.31
CA LEU A 358 23.63 1.64 0.64
C LEU A 358 24.97 2.35 0.33
N GLU A 359 26.10 1.69 0.62
CA GLU A 359 27.45 2.17 0.31
C GLU A 359 27.97 1.77 -1.08
#